data_AF-A0A8J7GFE6-F1
#
_entry.id   AF-A0A8J7GFE6-F1
#
_cell.length_a   1.000
_cell.length_b   1.000
_cell.length_c   1.000
_cell.angle_alpha   90.00
_cell.angle_beta   90.00
_cell.angle_gamma   90.00
#
_symmetry.space_group_name_H-M   'P 1'
#
loop_
_entity.id
_entity.type
_entity.pdbx_description
1 polymer ?
#
loop_
_entity_poly.entity_id
_entity_poly.type
_entity_poly.pdbx_seq_one_letter_code
_entity_poly.pdbx_strand_id
1 'polypeptide(L)'
;MQLPDRWFGRPFDNAHELTWAEQRPGRLLLELDNRQYLIFVGDVLVVDGPELCIGGFEELVFVWQGYGDSARHVETHDVGEVRFHPSR
;
A
#
# COMPACT_ATOMS: atom_id res chain seq x y z
N MET A 1 1.90 6.93 7.89
CA MET A 1 1.19 6.07 6.93
C MET A 1 -0.29 6.24 7.25
N GLN A 2 -1.05 6.95 6.42
CA GLN A 2 -2.50 7.01 6.60
C GLN A 2 -3.11 6.10 5.55
N LEU A 3 -3.39 4.88 5.98
CA LEU A 3 -4.09 3.86 5.21
C LEU A 3 -5.49 3.69 5.83
N PRO A 4 -6.49 3.23 5.07
CA PRO A 4 -7.80 2.95 5.60
C PRO A 4 -7.68 2.07 6.85
N ASP A 5 -8.52 2.35 7.84
CA ASP A 5 -8.35 1.98 9.24
C ASP A 5 -7.72 0.59 9.54
N ARG A 6 -6.77 0.57 10.49
CA ARG A 6 -6.24 -0.62 11.21
C ARG A 6 -5.32 -1.58 10.46
N TRP A 7 -4.52 -1.12 9.49
CA TRP A 7 -3.34 -1.91 9.08
C TRP A 7 -2.26 -1.91 10.17
N PHE A 8 -2.32 -2.98 10.95
CA PHE A 8 -1.37 -3.45 11.96
C PHE A 8 -1.15 -2.52 13.15
N GLY A 9 -1.78 -2.80 14.28
CA GLY A 9 -1.48 -2.08 15.53
C GLY A 9 -1.98 -0.64 15.54
N ARG A 10 -1.28 0.23 16.27
CA ARG A 10 -1.66 1.65 16.37
C ARG A 10 -1.32 2.35 15.05
N PRO A 11 -2.18 3.27 14.57
CA PRO A 11 -1.82 4.12 13.45
C PRO A 11 -0.42 4.70 13.62
N PHE A 12 0.39 4.68 12.56
CA PHE A 12 1.76 5.20 12.49
C PHE A 12 2.88 4.40 13.19
N ASP A 13 2.60 3.23 13.78
CA ASP A 13 3.64 2.44 14.49
C ASP A 13 4.39 1.43 13.59
N ASN A 14 4.02 1.26 12.32
CA ASN A 14 4.72 0.33 11.43
C ASN A 14 5.62 1.06 10.43
N ALA A 15 6.92 0.82 10.56
CA ALA A 15 7.88 1.08 9.49
C ALA A 15 7.90 -0.13 8.55
N HIS A 16 7.63 0.12 7.28
CA HIS A 16 7.71 -0.87 6.22
C HIS A 16 8.79 -0.47 5.21
N GLU A 17 9.53 -1.45 4.73
CA GLU A 17 10.49 -1.27 3.65
C GLU A 17 9.80 -1.55 2.31
N LEU A 18 9.92 -0.63 1.35
CA LEU A 18 9.53 -0.88 -0.03
C LEU A 18 10.56 -1.81 -0.67
N THR A 19 10.21 -3.08 -0.86
CA THR A 19 11.12 -4.10 -1.39
C THR A 19 11.03 -4.23 -2.90
N TRP A 20 9.88 -3.91 -3.49
CA TRP A 20 9.69 -3.93 -4.94
C TRP A 20 8.59 -2.98 -5.38
N ALA A 21 8.72 -2.44 -6.59
CA ALA A 21 7.71 -1.61 -7.22
C ALA A 21 7.69 -1.82 -8.74
N GLU A 22 6.50 -1.89 -9.34
CA GLU A 22 6.34 -1.98 -10.78
C GLU A 22 5.09 -1.21 -11.25
N GLN A 23 5.30 -0.31 -12.22
CA GLN A 23 4.23 0.36 -12.94
C GLN A 23 3.93 -0.38 -14.24
N ARG A 24 2.66 -0.70 -14.46
CA ARG A 24 2.13 -1.26 -15.71
C ARG A 24 1.01 -0.37 -16.25
N PRO A 25 0.60 -0.51 -17.52
CA PRO A 25 -0.62 0.14 -18.01
C PRO A 25 -1.82 -0.25 -17.13
N GLY A 26 -2.47 0.77 -16.55
CA GLY A 26 -3.64 0.62 -15.69
C GLY A 26 -3.39 -0.02 -14.32
N ARG A 27 -2.14 -0.23 -13.88
CA ARG A 27 -1.83 -0.79 -12.56
C ARG A 27 -0.50 -0.29 -11.98
N LEU A 28 -0.48 -0.07 -10.68
CA LEU A 28 0.76 0.08 -9.90
C LEU A 28 0.82 -1.02 -8.85
N LEU A 29 1.95 -1.71 -8.76
CA LEU A 29 2.19 -2.76 -7.78
C LEU A 29 3.35 -2.33 -6.88
N LEU A 30 3.14 -2.43 -5.57
CA LEU A 30 4.18 -2.24 -4.56
C LEU A 30 4.26 -3.49 -3.67
N GLU A 31 5.48 -3.90 -3.35
CA GLU A 31 5.75 -4.93 -2.36
C GLU A 31 6.42 -4.29 -1.14
N LEU A 32 5.92 -4.63 0.05
CA LEU A 32 6.46 -4.19 1.33
C LEU A 32 6.98 -5.40 2.13
N ASP A 33 8.16 -5.25 2.72
CA ASP A 33 8.82 -6.25 3.57
C ASP A 33 8.91 -7.68 2.96
N ASN A 34 8.89 -7.83 1.63
CA ASN A 34 8.84 -9.11 0.91
C ASN A 34 7.60 -9.99 1.21
N ARG A 35 6.50 -9.42 1.72
CA ARG A 35 5.34 -10.21 2.19
C ARG A 35 3.98 -9.53 2.06
N GLN A 36 3.98 -8.25 1.74
CA GLN A 36 2.79 -7.42 1.61
C GLN A 36 2.74 -6.85 0.21
N TYR A 37 1.56 -6.82 -0.40
CA TYR A 37 1.37 -6.31 -1.75
C TYR A 37 0.25 -5.29 -1.78
N LEU A 38 0.53 -4.11 -2.33
CA LEU A 38 -0.46 -3.09 -2.68
C LEU A 38 -0.60 -3.07 -4.19
N ILE A 39 -1.80 -3.33 -4.68
CA ILE A 39 -2.12 -3.37 -6.10
C ILE A 39 -3.16 -2.30 -6.37
N PHE A 40 -2.72 -1.20 -6.96
CA PHE A 40 -3.57 -0.11 -7.40
C PHE A 40 -4.01 -0.37 -8.84
N VAL A 41 -5.30 -0.23 -9.13
CA VAL A 41 -5.91 -0.44 -10.45
C VAL A 41 -6.47 0.88 -10.96
N GLY A 42 -6.25 1.18 -12.23
CA GLY A 42 -6.70 2.40 -12.90
C GLY A 42 -5.55 3.32 -13.31
N ASP A 43 -5.88 4.57 -13.61
CA ASP A 43 -4.92 5.62 -13.99
C ASP A 43 -4.27 6.22 -12.74
N VAL A 44 -3.38 5.41 -12.14
CA VAL A 44 -2.68 5.75 -10.90
C VAL A 44 -1.79 6.99 -11.09
N LEU A 45 -1.99 7.97 -10.22
CA LEU A 45 -1.13 9.14 -10.09
C LEU A 45 -0.22 8.98 -8.88
N VAL A 46 1.09 9.08 -9.11
CA VAL A 46 2.11 9.07 -8.05
C VAL A 46 2.72 10.46 -7.95
N VAL A 47 2.66 11.06 -6.76
CA VAL A 47 3.25 12.35 -6.45
C VAL A 47 4.34 12.13 -5.41
N ASP A 48 5.58 12.38 -5.80
CA ASP A 48 6.76 12.33 -4.92
C ASP A 48 7.04 13.73 -4.36
N GLY A 49 7.24 13.83 -3.05
CA GLY A 49 7.35 15.08 -2.31
C GLY A 49 7.84 14.85 -0.88
N PRO A 50 7.43 15.67 0.11
CA PRO A 50 7.72 15.38 1.53
C PRO A 50 7.18 14.03 1.99
N GLU A 51 6.13 13.56 1.31
CA GLU A 51 5.49 12.25 1.44
C GLU A 51 5.25 11.73 0.03
N LEU A 52 5.25 10.41 -0.15
CA LEU A 52 4.83 9.78 -1.39
C LEU A 52 3.31 9.60 -1.34
N CYS A 53 2.60 10.27 -2.25
CA CYS A 53 1.15 10.18 -2.36
C CYS A 53 0.76 9.38 -3.62
N ILE A 54 -0.16 8.45 -3.46
CA ILE A 54 -0.70 7.63 -4.55
C ILE A 54 -2.21 7.83 -4.58
N GLY A 55 -2.74 8.31 -5.70
CA GLY A 55 -4.16 8.56 -5.92
C GLY A 55 -4.58 8.23 -7.34
N GLY A 56 -5.81 8.62 -7.71
CA GLY A 56 -6.33 8.40 -9.07
C GLY A 56 -6.65 6.94 -9.44
N PHE A 57 -6.38 6.00 -8.53
CA PHE A 57 -6.78 4.61 -8.68
C PHE A 57 -8.29 4.45 -8.46
N GLU A 58 -8.87 3.48 -9.15
CA GLU A 58 -10.28 3.07 -9.03
C GLU A 58 -10.46 2.03 -7.92
N GLU A 59 -9.45 1.18 -7.74
CA GLU A 59 -9.42 0.12 -6.74
C GLU A 59 -7.99 -0.04 -6.18
N LEU A 60 -7.90 -0.28 -4.87
CA LEU A 60 -6.69 -0.73 -4.19
C LEU A 60 -6.95 -2.10 -3.57
N VAL A 61 -6.19 -3.10 -3.98
CA VAL A 61 -6.16 -4.41 -3.34
C VAL A 61 -4.91 -4.52 -2.47
N PHE A 62 -5.11 -4.79 -1.20
CA PHE A 62 -4.04 -5.11 -0.27
C PHE A 62 -4.02 -6.58 0.07
N VAL A 63 -2.85 -7.19 -0.06
CA VAL A 63 -2.64 -8.60 0.26
C VAL A 63 -1.52 -8.70 1.26
N TRP A 64 -1.75 -9.45 2.34
CA TRP A 64 -0.72 -9.69 3.34
C TRP A 64 -0.83 -11.09 3.94
N GLN A 65 0.23 -11.48 4.63
CA GLN A 65 0.24 -12.65 5.50
C GLN A 65 0.24 -12.20 6.96
N GLY A 66 -0.62 -12.80 7.79
CA GLY A 66 -0.75 -12.45 9.20
C GLY A 66 0.51 -12.82 10.00
N TYR A 67 0.80 -12.06 11.07
CA TYR A 67 1.88 -12.44 11.98
C TYR A 67 1.43 -13.63 12.84
N GLY A 68 2.06 -14.79 12.66
CA GLY A 68 1.72 -16.02 13.38
C GLY A 68 0.64 -16.88 12.70
N ASP A 69 0.20 -16.52 11.50
CA ASP A 69 -0.57 -17.41 10.62
C ASP A 69 0.10 -17.57 9.25
N SER A 70 -0.26 -18.65 8.55
CA SER A 70 0.08 -18.83 7.12
C SER A 70 -1.09 -18.46 6.21
N ALA A 71 -2.08 -17.75 6.75
CA ALA A 71 -3.25 -17.36 6.01
C ALA A 71 -2.94 -16.13 5.16
N ARG A 72 -3.41 -16.18 3.92
CA ARG A 72 -3.40 -15.02 3.04
C ARG A 72 -4.65 -14.19 3.35
N HIS A 73 -4.44 -12.93 3.67
CA HIS A 73 -5.48 -11.95 3.89
C HIS A 73 -5.54 -11.01 2.68
N VAL A 74 -6.76 -10.56 2.35
CA VAL A 74 -7.02 -9.66 1.23
C VAL A 74 -8.04 -8.62 1.66
N GLU A 75 -7.75 -7.36 1.39
CA GLU A 75 -8.66 -6.23 1.59
C GLU A 75 -8.73 -5.42 0.32
N THR A 76 -9.90 -4.86 0.02
CA THR A 76 -10.14 -4.05 -1.16
C THR A 76 -10.75 -2.72 -0.75
N HIS A 77 -10.23 -1.65 -1.32
CA HIS A 77 -10.72 -0.29 -1.14
C HIS A 77 -11.06 0.31 -2.49
N ASP A 78 -12.16 1.05 -2.55
CA ASP A 78 -12.50 1.89 -3.70
C ASP A 78 -11.56 3.12 -3.76
N VAL A 79 -11.87 4.05 -4.68
CA VAL A 79 -11.12 5.29 -4.90
C VAL A 79 -10.73 6.02 -3.60
N GLY A 80 -9.48 6.48 -3.56
CA GLY A 80 -8.94 7.21 -2.43
C GLY A 80 -7.53 7.72 -2.66
N GLU A 81 -6.84 7.98 -1.56
CA GLU A 81 -5.43 8.39 -1.56
C GLU A 81 -4.67 7.58 -0.51
N VAL A 82 -3.48 7.11 -0.88
CA VAL A 82 -2.54 6.42 0.00
C VAL A 82 -1.30 7.29 0.19
N ARG A 83 -0.87 7.47 1.44
CA ARG A 83 0.32 8.27 1.79
C ARG A 83 1.38 7.46 2.51
N PHE A 84 2.60 7.46 1.98
CA PHE A 84 3.79 6.94 2.63
C PHE A 84 4.63 8.10 3.16
N HIS A 85 5.00 8.00 4.43
CA HIS A 85 5.84 8.99 5.08
C HIS A 85 7.24 8.39 5.23
N PRO A 86 8.30 9.16 4.97
CA PRO A 86 9.66 8.68 5.19
C PRO A 86 9.86 8.33 6.67
N SER A 87 10.59 7.24 6.93
CA SER A 87 11.07 6.92 8.28
C SER A 87 12.02 8.03 8.73
N ARG A 88 11.86 8.49 9.98
CA ARG A 88 12.77 9.48 10.60
C ARG A 88 14.15 8.90 10.87
#